data_AF-A0A0Q7VGR3-F1
#
_entry.id   AF-A0A0Q7VGR3-F1
#
_cell.length_a   1.000
_cell.length_b   1.000
_cell.length_c   1.000
_cell.angle_alpha   90.00
_cell.angle_beta   90.00
_cell.angle_gamma   90.00
#
_symmetry.space_group_name_H-M   'P 1'
#
loop_
_entity.id
_entity.type
_entity.pdbx_description
1 polymer ?
#
loop_
_entity_poly.entity_id
_entity_poly.type
_entity_poly.pdbx_seq_one_letter_code
_entity_poly.pdbx_strand_id
1 'polypeptide(L)'
;MSGLAADFSDAGDVSRLVDTLDEVDILVNDARSLPADAMREAIIGRNHTTLLQRFIDPSEIASLVAYLASPLSSATNGAALRADGGVLTAML
;
A
#
# COMPACT_ATOMS: atom_id res chain seq x y z
N MET A 1 -10.15 -7.66 -18.48
CA MET A 1 -9.23 -6.92 -17.59
C MET A 1 -7.83 -7.08 -18.17
N SER A 2 -7.28 -6.06 -18.81
CA SER A 2 -5.89 -6.09 -19.28
C SER A 2 -4.98 -5.70 -18.11
N GLY A 3 -4.16 -6.63 -17.63
CA GLY A 3 -3.07 -6.29 -16.71
C GLY A 3 -1.93 -5.62 -17.47
N LEU A 4 -1.23 -4.68 -16.82
CA LEU A 4 0.05 -4.19 -17.31
C LEU A 4 1.14 -5.10 -16.75
N ALA A 5 1.89 -5.79 -17.60
CA ALA A 5 3.06 -6.56 -17.18
C ALA A 5 4.24 -5.59 -16.99
N ALA A 6 4.96 -5.72 -15.87
CA ALA A 6 6.16 -4.95 -15.57
C ALA A 6 7.16 -5.84 -14.81
N ASP A 7 8.44 -5.75 -15.19
CA ASP A 7 9.56 -6.31 -14.46
C ASP A 7 10.07 -5.31 -13.42
N PHE A 8 9.91 -5.63 -12.14
CA PHE A 8 10.34 -4.77 -11.04
C PHE A 8 11.86 -4.74 -10.83
N SER A 9 12.62 -5.57 -11.54
CA SER A 9 14.09 -5.51 -11.55
C SER A 9 14.63 -4.51 -12.58
N ASP A 10 13.78 -4.03 -13.50
CA ASP A 10 14.13 -3.05 -14.52
C ASP A 10 13.56 -1.66 -14.17
N ALA A 11 14.44 -0.67 -14.01
CA ALA A 11 14.04 0.69 -13.62
C ALA A 11 13.21 1.42 -14.71
N GLY A 12 13.34 1.03 -15.97
CA GLY A 12 12.55 1.54 -17.08
C GLY A 12 11.12 1.03 -17.05
N ASP A 13 10.92 -0.25 -16.74
CA ASP A 13 9.59 -0.83 -16.55
C ASP A 13 8.86 -0.23 -15.33
N VAL A 14 9.58 0.04 -14.25
CA VAL A 14 9.03 0.75 -13.09
C VAL A 14 8.62 2.18 -13.45
N SER A 15 9.46 2.93 -14.16
CA SER A 15 9.13 4.31 -14.57
C SER A 15 7.91 4.34 -15.50
N ARG A 16 7.85 3.41 -16.46
CA ARG A 16 6.71 3.24 -17.35
C ARG A 16 5.43 2.92 -16.57
N LEU A 17 5.51 2.03 -15.57
CA LEU A 17 4.37 1.69 -14.72
C LEU A 17 3.84 2.93 -13.99
N VAL A 18 4.74 3.72 -13.38
CA VAL A 18 4.39 4.95 -12.66
C VAL A 18 3.78 5.99 -13.58
N ASP A 19 4.31 6.18 -14.79
CA ASP A 19 3.79 7.16 -15.75
C ASP A 19 2.45 6.74 -16.37
N THR A 20 2.16 5.44 -16.42
CA THR A 20 0.93 4.90 -17.05
C THR A 20 -0.22 4.78 -16.04
N LEU A 21 0.09 4.68 -14.75
CA LEU A 21 -0.90 4.67 -13.69
C LEU A 21 -1.32 6.12 -13.39
N ASP A 22 -2.57 6.46 -13.69
CA ASP A 22 -3.20 7.69 -13.18
C ASP A 22 -3.24 7.65 -11.64
N GLU A 23 -3.56 8.79 -11.01
CA GLU A 23 -3.68 8.93 -9.56
C GLU A 23 -4.50 7.77 -8.97
N VAL A 24 -3.91 7.03 -8.04
CA VAL A 24 -4.52 5.82 -7.48
C VAL A 24 -5.69 6.23 -6.59
N ASP A 25 -6.89 6.25 -7.17
CA ASP A 25 -8.14 6.45 -6.44
C ASP A 25 -8.46 5.21 -5.61
N ILE A 26 -8.22 5.30 -4.29
CA ILE A 26 -8.68 4.29 -3.34
C ILE A 26 -10.20 4.38 -3.24
N LEU A 27 -10.91 3.55 -4.00
CA LEU A 27 -12.37 3.43 -3.92
C LEU A 27 -12.78 2.71 -2.62
N VAL A 28 -13.14 3.47 -1.60
CA VAL A 28 -13.82 2.94 -0.42
C VAL A 28 -15.31 2.80 -0.73
N ASN A 29 -15.81 1.56 -0.79
CA ASN A 29 -17.21 1.22 -1.11
C ASN A 29 -18.21 1.55 0.04
N ASP A 30 -18.14 2.74 0.62
CA ASP A 30 -19.11 3.19 1.62
C ASP A 30 -19.76 4.50 1.14
N ALA A 31 -21.03 4.41 0.75
CA ALA A 31 -21.83 5.45 0.12
C ALA A 31 -22.25 6.59 1.07
N ARG A 32 -21.29 7.16 1.82
CA ARG A 32 -21.51 8.38 2.60
C ARG A 32 -20.87 9.55 1.87
N SER A 33 -21.64 10.58 1.56
CA SER A 33 -21.18 11.85 0.96
C SER A 33 -20.36 12.69 1.95
N LEU A 34 -19.32 12.11 2.55
CA LEU A 34 -18.40 12.80 3.44
C LEU A 34 -17.16 13.28 2.66
N PRO A 35 -16.59 14.44 2.99
CA PRO A 35 -15.26 14.81 2.54
C PRO A 35 -14.24 13.71 2.90
N ALA A 36 -13.24 13.49 2.05
CA ALA A 36 -12.29 12.39 2.21
C ALA A 36 -11.61 12.37 3.60
N ASP A 37 -11.25 13.53 4.14
CA ASP A 37 -10.62 13.63 5.46
C ASP A 37 -11.60 13.30 6.59
N ALA A 38 -12.84 13.75 6.49
CA ALA A 38 -13.88 13.39 7.46
C ALA A 38 -14.19 11.88 7.43
N MET A 39 -14.13 11.26 6.25
CA MET A 39 -14.26 9.81 6.11
C MET A 39 -13.07 9.09 6.76
N ARG A 40 -11.84 9.56 6.53
CA ARG A 40 -10.62 8.98 7.14
C ARG A 40 -10.71 9.00 8.67
N GLU A 41 -11.05 10.14 9.25
CA GLU A 41 -11.24 10.27 10.70
C GLU A 41 -12.34 9.32 11.22
N ALA A 42 -13.46 9.23 10.52
CA ALA A 42 -14.56 8.35 10.90
C ALA A 42 -14.18 6.85 10.86
N ILE A 43 -13.36 6.45 9.89
CA ILE A 43 -12.86 5.07 9.75
C ILE A 43 -11.89 4.75 10.88
N ILE A 44 -10.89 5.60 11.11
CA ILE A 44 -9.87 5.36 12.15
C ILE A 44 -10.50 5.38 13.55
N GLY A 45 -11.39 6.34 13.83
CA GLY A 45 -12.06 6.45 15.14
C GLY A 45 -12.91 5.23 15.51
N ARG A 46 -13.29 4.39 14.54
CA ARG A 46 -14.04 3.14 14.76
C ARG A 46 -13.17 1.88 14.71
N ASN A 47 -11.91 1.99 14.26
CA ASN A 47 -11.05 0.85 14.01
C ASN A 47 -10.06 0.66 15.17
N HIS A 48 -10.49 -0.09 16.18
CA HIS A 48 -9.71 -0.31 17.41
C HIS A 48 -8.63 -1.39 17.29
N THR A 49 -8.54 -2.09 16.14
CA THR A 49 -7.62 -3.22 15.97
C THR A 49 -6.34 -2.84 15.23
N THR A 50 -6.26 -1.70 14.56
CA THR A 50 -5.03 -1.20 13.95
C THR A 50 -4.06 -0.67 15.01
N LEU A 51 -2.77 -0.95 14.88
CA LEU A 51 -1.76 -0.41 15.79
C LEU A 51 -1.32 1.01 15.40
N LEU A 52 -1.34 1.31 14.11
CA LEU A 52 -0.88 2.58 13.58
C LEU A 52 -1.84 3.74 13.91
N GLN A 53 -3.12 3.45 14.15
CA GLN A 53 -4.15 4.42 14.56
C GLN A 53 -4.24 5.67 13.64
N ARG A 54 -3.87 5.48 12.38
CA ARG A 54 -4.04 6.44 11.28
C ARG A 54 -4.03 5.69 9.96
N PHE A 55 -4.37 6.38 8.88
CA PHE A 55 -4.11 5.88 7.54
C PHE A 55 -2.60 5.78 7.31
N ILE A 56 -2.19 4.69 6.66
CA ILE A 56 -0.82 4.55 6.15
C ILE A 56 -0.62 5.55 5.02
N ASP A 57 0.53 6.20 5.02
CA ASP A 57 0.93 7.08 3.92
C ASP A 57 1.47 6.20 2.77
N PRO A 58 1.18 6.50 1.49
CA PRO A 58 1.71 5.74 0.36
C PRO A 58 3.23 5.59 0.38
N SER A 59 3.97 6.59 0.90
CA SER A 59 5.43 6.53 1.01
C SER A 59 5.94 5.45 1.97
N GLU A 60 5.14 5.06 2.97
CA GLU A 60 5.48 4.00 3.91
C GLU A 60 5.43 2.62 3.22
N ILE A 61 4.45 2.42 2.33
CA ILE A 61 4.39 1.22 1.47
C ILE A 61 5.55 1.22 0.48
N ALA A 62 5.79 2.36 -0.18
CA ALA A 62 6.85 2.51 -1.16
C ALA A 62 8.24 2.22 -0.57
N SER A 63 8.46 2.60 0.70
CA SER A 63 9.71 2.31 1.41
C SER A 63 9.94 0.81 1.59
N LEU A 64 8.91 0.03 1.93
CA LEU A 64 9.02 -1.43 1.99
C LEU A 64 9.31 -2.03 0.61
N VAL A 65 8.61 -1.56 -0.43
CA VAL A 65 8.84 -2.01 -1.81
C VAL A 65 10.28 -1.70 -2.26
N ALA A 66 10.77 -0.49 -1.98
CA ALA A 66 12.13 -0.07 -2.31
C ALA A 66 13.18 -0.94 -1.59
N TYR A 67 12.97 -1.27 -0.31
CA TYR A 67 13.82 -2.22 0.39
C TYR A 67 13.82 -3.59 -0.30
N LEU A 68 12.64 -4.12 -0.65
CA LEU A 68 12.50 -5.43 -1.28
C LEU A 68 13.09 -5.51 -2.69
N ALA A 69 13.05 -4.42 -3.46
CA ALA A 69 13.67 -4.35 -4.78
C ALA A 69 15.20 -4.17 -4.72
N SER A 70 15.75 -3.79 -3.55
CA SER A 70 17.18 -3.51 -3.39
C SER A 70 17.99 -4.79 -3.11
N PRO A 71 19.32 -4.77 -3.33
CA PRO A 71 20.20 -5.89 -2.91
C PRO A 71 20.19 -6.18 -1.40
N LEU A 72 19.71 -5.24 -0.57
CA LEU A 72 19.64 -5.39 0.89
C LEU A 72 18.61 -6.45 1.32
N SER A 73 17.68 -6.83 0.44
CA SER A 73 16.67 -7.87 0.67
C SER A 73 17.08 -9.25 0.12
N SER A 74 18.35 -9.45 -0.26
CA SER A 74 18.79 -10.70 -0.93
C SER A 74 18.44 -12.01 -0.20
N ALA A 75 18.30 -11.98 1.12
CA ALA A 75 17.89 -13.12 1.94
C ALA A 75 16.36 -13.25 2.15
N THR A 76 15.57 -12.33 1.58
CA THR A 76 14.10 -12.29 1.70
C THR A 76 13.48 -12.80 0.40
N ASN A 77 13.02 -14.06 0.41
CA ASN A 77 12.35 -14.68 -0.72
C ASN A 77 11.20 -15.58 -0.25
N GLY A 78 10.22 -15.81 -1.13
CA GLY A 78 9.09 -16.72 -0.88
C GLY A 78 8.14 -16.32 0.26
N ALA A 79 8.28 -15.11 0.82
CA ALA A 79 7.51 -14.63 1.97
C ALA A 79 6.48 -13.57 1.58
N ALA A 80 5.33 -13.57 2.25
CA ALA A 80 4.35 -12.49 2.18
C ALA A 80 4.60 -11.49 3.31
N LEU A 81 5.17 -10.34 2.98
CA LEU A 81 5.42 -9.26 3.95
C LEU A 81 4.25 -8.29 4.00
N ARG A 82 3.92 -7.82 5.21
CA ARG A 82 2.78 -6.95 5.48
C ARG A 82 3.23 -5.52 5.75
N ALA A 83 2.61 -4.58 5.06
CA ALA A 83 2.64 -3.16 5.38
C ALA A 83 1.19 -2.66 5.54
N ASP A 84 0.56 -3.04 6.65
CA ASP A 84 -0.87 -2.83 6.90
C ASP A 84 -1.15 -1.94 8.12
N GLY A 85 -0.11 -1.35 8.73
CA GLY A 85 -0.26 -0.59 9.97
C GLY A 85 -0.65 -1.43 11.19
N GLY A 86 -0.45 -2.76 11.14
CA GLY A 86 -0.79 -3.67 12.23
C GLY A 86 -2.28 -3.96 12.33
N VAL A 87 -3.03 -3.86 11.22
CA VAL A 87 -4.45 -4.27 11.15
C VAL A 87 -4.62 -5.75 11.49
N LEU A 88 -3.72 -6.60 10.98
CA LEU A 88 -3.65 -8.00 11.39
C LEU A 88 -2.66 -8.14 12.56
N THR A 89 -3.20 -8.25 13.77
CA THR A 89 -2.40 -8.34 15.01
C THR A 89 -1.80 -9.72 15.26
N ALA A 90 -2.22 -10.75 14.50
CA ALA A 90 -1.69 -12.11 14.61
C ALA A 90 -0.42 -12.31 13.75
N MET A 91 0.52 -13.10 14.27
CA MET A 91 1.60 -13.68 13.47
C MET A 91 1.03 -14.83 12.62
N LEU A 92 1.34 -14.82 11.33
CA LEU A 92 0.96 -15.85 10.34
C LEU A 92 2.21 -16.63 9.94
#